data_AF-A0AAN8XNS3-F1
#
_entry.id   AF-A0AAN8XNS3-F1
#
_cell.length_a   1.000
_cell.length_b   1.000
_cell.length_c   1.000
_cell.angle_alpha   90.00
_cell.angle_beta   90.00
_cell.angle_gamma   90.00
#
_symmetry.space_group_name_H-M   'P 1'
#
loop_
_entity.id
_entity.type
_entity.pdbx_description
1 polymer ?
#
loop_
_entity_poly.entity_id
_entity_poly.type
_entity_poly.pdbx_seq_one_letter_code
_entity_poly.pdbx_strand_id
1 'polypeptide(L)'
;EMFRGQLTRVLLASSFLLFLWSCSRLFSDNLTSFNFLTKVMGNTPITVESTIKKEVKSAEVHIAIAVCQSNLIKGKGFAEDDRQYRQIRVMFKSAAVLTSTVVRYSIITDSEEVYNQLTNIPSDWPAEYQTRLTFAPRRNLYNPPELGNLRDVFRPCASERLFLAQSFVDEDAVIYTDSDSYFMQPPEHLWDLFRNFDIRQVAGVTPHLYHYTPPFNK
;
A
#
# COMPACT_ATOMS: atom_id res chain seq x y z
N GLU A 1 9.57 -26.68 11.56
CA GLU A 1 8.44 -26.43 10.64
C GLU A 1 7.75 -25.09 10.92
N MET A 2 8.40 -23.93 10.73
CA MET A 2 7.83 -22.67 11.25
C MET A 2 8.15 -21.42 10.42
N PHE A 3 8.06 -21.49 9.09
CA PHE A 3 8.00 -20.29 8.23
C PHE A 3 7.16 -20.59 6.97
N ARG A 4 5.92 -21.04 7.17
CA ARG A 4 4.93 -21.17 6.09
C ARG A 4 3.94 -20.01 6.25
N GLY A 5 4.08 -18.99 5.40
CA GLY A 5 3.17 -17.82 5.37
C GLY A 5 3.74 -16.55 6.02
N GLN A 6 4.91 -16.09 5.59
CA GLN A 6 5.31 -14.70 5.84
C GLN A 6 5.20 -13.92 4.54
N LEU A 7 4.58 -12.74 4.64
CA LEU A 7 4.45 -11.80 3.54
C LEU A 7 5.80 -11.62 2.86
N THR A 8 5.85 -11.87 1.56
CA THR A 8 7.13 -11.92 0.85
C THR A 8 7.50 -10.56 0.29
N ARG A 9 6.55 -9.67 -0.07
CA ARG A 9 6.85 -8.42 -0.80
C ARG A 9 5.87 -7.25 -0.50
N VAL A 10 6.38 -6.08 -0.09
CA VAL A 10 5.58 -4.83 0.02
C VAL A 10 6.09 -3.75 -0.93
N LEU A 11 5.20 -3.03 -1.60
CA LEU A 11 5.55 -1.75 -2.24
C LEU A 11 4.91 -0.61 -1.46
N LEU A 12 5.71 0.35 -0.98
CA LEU A 12 5.20 1.57 -0.34
C LEU A 12 5.12 2.68 -1.40
N ALA A 13 3.91 2.99 -1.86
CA ALA A 13 3.70 4.09 -2.79
C ALA A 13 3.24 5.35 -2.03
N SER A 14 4.02 6.43 -2.15
CA SER A 14 3.65 7.76 -1.68
C SER A 14 2.99 8.57 -2.79
N SER A 15 2.20 9.57 -2.41
CA SER A 15 1.43 10.46 -3.30
C SER A 15 2.29 11.15 -4.38
N PHE A 16 3.59 11.33 -4.15
CA PHE A 16 4.50 11.97 -5.10
C PHE A 16 4.94 11.07 -6.27
N LEU A 17 4.81 9.75 -6.16
CA LEU A 17 5.20 8.81 -7.23
C LEU A 17 4.22 8.74 -8.37
N LEU A 18 2.94 8.82 -8.04
CA LEU A 18 1.89 8.85 -9.05
C LEU A 18 2.10 10.09 -9.94
N PHE A 19 2.70 11.15 -9.38
CA PHE A 19 3.17 12.34 -10.08
C PHE A 19 4.51 12.19 -10.81
N LEU A 20 5.59 11.78 -10.15
CA LEU A 20 6.91 11.71 -10.78
C LEU A 20 7.04 10.58 -11.82
N TRP A 21 6.31 9.47 -11.66
CA TRP A 21 6.30 8.39 -12.66
C TRP A 21 5.62 8.82 -13.97
N SER A 22 4.58 9.65 -13.88
CA SER A 22 3.97 10.29 -15.06
C SER A 22 4.91 11.28 -15.75
N CYS A 23 5.76 12.01 -15.00
CA CYS A 23 6.79 12.86 -15.61
C CYS A 23 7.97 12.09 -16.21
N SER A 24 8.34 10.93 -15.65
CA SER A 24 9.53 10.16 -16.07
C SER A 24 9.38 9.51 -17.46
N ARG A 25 8.17 9.42 -18.03
CA ARG A 25 7.95 8.94 -19.41
C ARG A 25 7.89 10.04 -20.48
N LEU A 26 7.90 11.32 -20.10
CA LEU A 26 8.08 12.42 -21.06
C LEU A 26 9.56 12.62 -21.46
N PHE A 27 10.49 12.02 -20.71
CA PHE A 27 11.91 11.95 -21.03
C PHE A 27 12.37 10.49 -20.92
N SER A 28 12.39 9.78 -22.05
CA SER A 28 13.13 8.52 -22.15
C SER A 28 14.62 8.82 -21.98
N ASP A 29 15.26 8.25 -20.96
CA ASP A 29 16.38 7.31 -21.10
C ASP A 29 17.10 7.09 -19.75
N ASN A 30 17.36 5.80 -19.45
CA ASN A 30 18.24 5.28 -18.38
C ASN A 30 17.94 5.66 -16.92
N LEU A 31 17.13 4.83 -16.25
CA LEU A 31 17.12 4.70 -14.79
C LEU A 31 17.65 3.32 -14.36
N THR A 32 18.91 3.05 -14.71
CA THR A 32 19.71 1.98 -14.13
C THR A 32 20.36 2.46 -12.83
N SER A 33 19.60 2.46 -11.71
CA SER A 33 20.20 2.43 -10.36
C SER A 33 19.12 2.34 -9.28
N PHE A 34 18.66 1.12 -9.00
CA PHE A 34 17.97 0.80 -7.75
C PHE A 34 18.77 -0.27 -7.01
N ASN A 35 19.90 0.15 -6.43
CA ASN A 35 20.65 -0.64 -5.47
C ASN A 35 20.69 0.13 -4.15
N PHE A 36 19.64 0.01 -3.33
CA PHE A 36 19.75 0.39 -1.92
C PHE A 36 18.66 -0.29 -1.08
N LEU A 37 19.08 -1.27 -0.27
CA LEU A 37 18.75 -1.48 1.14
C LEU A 37 19.01 -2.95 1.54
N THR A 38 20.20 -3.21 2.07
CA THR A 38 20.47 -4.37 2.92
C THR A 38 21.16 -3.87 4.18
N LYS A 39 20.45 -3.76 5.31
CA LYS A 39 21.01 -3.97 6.67
C LYS A 39 19.94 -3.82 7.77
N VAL A 40 19.11 -4.83 7.96
CA VAL A 40 18.61 -5.16 9.31
C VAL A 40 18.44 -6.67 9.37
N MET A 41 19.36 -7.33 10.07
CA MET A 41 19.26 -8.59 10.83
C MET A 41 20.60 -9.34 10.79
N GLY A 42 21.02 -9.76 11.97
CA GLY A 42 22.38 -10.18 12.31
C GLY A 42 22.91 -11.37 11.51
N ASN A 43 24.24 -11.46 11.50
CA ASN A 43 25.03 -12.46 10.79
C ASN A 43 24.72 -13.89 11.27
N THR A 44 23.88 -14.61 10.54
CA THR A 44 23.96 -16.07 10.43
C THR A 44 23.84 -16.47 8.96
N PRO A 45 24.77 -17.29 8.42
CA PRO A 45 24.68 -17.73 7.05
C PRO A 45 23.57 -18.77 6.93
N ILE A 46 22.41 -18.38 6.41
CA ILE A 46 21.33 -19.30 6.06
C ILE A 46 21.55 -19.75 4.61
N THR A 47 21.95 -21.01 4.43
CA THR A 47 21.86 -21.71 3.15
C THR A 47 20.39 -21.95 2.83
N VAL A 48 19.82 -21.13 1.94
CA VAL A 48 18.46 -21.33 1.42
C VAL A 48 18.56 -22.00 0.06
N GLU A 49 18.15 -23.27 0.01
CA GLU A 49 17.93 -24.01 -1.23
C GLU A 49 16.93 -23.27 -2.13
N SER A 50 17.32 -23.15 -3.39
CA SER A 50 16.57 -22.50 -4.46
C SER A 50 15.33 -23.31 -4.81
N THR A 51 14.19 -23.00 -4.18
CA THR A 51 12.93 -23.62 -4.57
C THR A 51 11.84 -22.56 -4.69
N ILE A 52 11.38 -22.39 -5.94
CA ILE A 52 10.15 -21.74 -6.41
C ILE A 52 10.16 -20.21 -6.48
N LYS A 53 10.48 -19.67 -7.68
CA LYS A 53 9.93 -18.40 -8.14
C LYS A 53 8.41 -18.59 -8.23
N LYS A 54 7.67 -18.21 -7.19
CA LYS A 54 6.21 -18.16 -7.24
C LYS A 54 5.87 -17.00 -8.19
N GLU A 55 5.43 -17.34 -9.39
CA GLU A 55 5.01 -16.37 -10.39
C GLU A 55 3.84 -15.57 -9.80
N VAL A 56 4.02 -14.25 -9.68
CA VAL A 56 2.96 -13.36 -9.19
C VAL A 56 1.82 -13.44 -10.20
N LYS A 57 0.75 -14.16 -9.87
CA LYS A 57 -0.43 -14.28 -10.74
C LYS A 57 -1.00 -12.88 -10.96
N SER A 58 -0.91 -12.40 -12.19
CA SER A 58 -1.31 -11.06 -12.64
C SER A 58 -2.84 -10.86 -12.75
N ALA A 59 -3.65 -11.67 -12.06
CA ALA A 59 -5.10 -11.63 -12.23
C ALA A 59 -5.75 -10.45 -11.49
N GLU A 60 -5.13 -9.95 -10.43
CA GLU A 60 -5.70 -8.92 -9.55
C GLU A 60 -4.57 -8.07 -8.95
N VAL A 61 -4.80 -6.76 -8.82
CA VAL A 61 -3.90 -5.85 -8.11
C VAL A 61 -4.36 -5.71 -6.67
N HIS A 62 -3.49 -6.01 -5.70
CA HIS A 62 -3.82 -5.91 -4.28
C HIS A 62 -3.24 -4.64 -3.63
N ILE A 63 -4.12 -3.79 -3.12
CA ILE A 63 -3.78 -2.52 -2.50
C ILE A 63 -4.25 -2.51 -1.04
N ALA A 64 -3.36 -2.13 -0.14
CA ALA A 64 -3.65 -1.92 1.27
C ALA A 64 -3.67 -0.44 1.62
N ILE A 65 -4.66 -0.06 2.44
CA ILE A 65 -4.75 1.27 3.04
C ILE A 65 -5.03 1.17 4.53
N ALA A 66 -4.42 2.08 5.30
CA ALA A 66 -4.70 2.23 6.73
C ALA A 66 -5.50 3.51 6.95
N VAL A 67 -6.66 3.40 7.58
CA VAL A 67 -7.61 4.49 7.75
C VAL A 67 -8.21 4.42 9.13
N CYS A 68 -8.13 5.51 9.90
CA CYS A 68 -8.66 5.57 11.26
C CYS A 68 -9.81 6.55 11.31
N GLN A 69 -10.74 6.26 12.21
CA GLN A 69 -11.81 7.18 12.54
C GLN A 69 -11.23 8.53 13.02
N SER A 70 -11.68 9.63 12.40
CA SER A 70 -11.27 11.01 12.76
C SER A 70 -12.02 11.55 13.98
N ASN A 71 -13.20 10.98 14.27
CA ASN A 71 -14.11 11.45 15.31
C ASN A 71 -13.75 10.90 16.69
N LEU A 72 -13.83 11.75 17.71
CA LEU A 72 -13.65 11.37 19.12
C LEU A 72 -14.79 10.47 19.66
N ILE A 73 -15.92 10.39 18.95
CA ILE A 73 -17.07 9.56 19.32
C ILE A 73 -16.98 8.23 18.58
N LYS A 74 -16.56 7.17 19.28
CA LYS A 74 -16.53 5.80 18.75
C LYS A 74 -17.91 5.38 18.22
N GLY A 75 -17.95 4.71 17.07
CA GLY A 75 -19.19 4.19 16.46
C GLY A 75 -19.91 5.17 15.53
N LYS A 76 -19.34 6.34 15.25
CA LYS A 76 -19.77 7.19 14.12
C LYS A 76 -18.74 7.05 13.00
N GLY A 77 -19.16 6.67 11.80
CA GLY A 77 -18.27 6.70 10.64
C GLY A 77 -17.73 8.12 10.33
N PHE A 78 -17.22 8.30 9.12
CA PHE A 78 -16.85 9.61 8.61
C PHE A 78 -18.02 10.60 8.68
N ALA A 79 -17.70 11.84 9.04
CA ALA A 79 -18.59 12.98 8.82
C ALA A 79 -18.74 13.24 7.32
N GLU A 80 -19.81 13.95 6.94
CA GLU A 80 -20.13 14.25 5.54
C GLU A 80 -19.02 15.05 4.83
N ASP A 81 -18.31 15.91 5.55
CA ASP A 81 -17.21 16.73 5.05
C ASP A 81 -15.81 16.15 5.37
N ASP A 82 -15.72 14.90 5.82
CA ASP A 82 -14.46 14.31 6.25
C ASP A 82 -13.43 14.29 5.11
N ARG A 83 -12.24 14.80 5.42
CA ARG A 83 -11.13 14.89 4.46
C ARG A 83 -10.66 13.50 4.01
N GLN A 84 -10.48 12.56 4.93
CA GLN A 84 -9.99 11.21 4.60
C GLN A 84 -10.97 10.48 3.68
N TYR A 85 -12.27 10.60 3.97
CA TYR A 85 -13.31 10.02 3.13
C TYR A 85 -13.25 10.54 1.69
N ARG A 86 -13.12 11.86 1.51
CA ARG A 86 -12.98 12.48 0.19
C ARG A 86 -11.72 12.04 -0.55
N GLN A 87 -10.58 11.97 0.15
CA GLN A 87 -9.31 11.55 -0.44
C GLN A 87 -9.37 10.09 -0.91
N ILE A 88 -9.89 9.18 -0.08
CA ILE A 88 -10.04 7.76 -0.43
C ILE A 88 -11.03 7.58 -1.57
N ARG A 89 -12.13 8.35 -1.61
CA ARG A 89 -13.07 8.33 -2.73
C ARG A 89 -12.38 8.71 -4.05
N VAL A 90 -11.49 9.71 -4.03
CA VAL A 90 -10.69 10.07 -5.21
C VAL A 90 -9.71 8.96 -5.58
N MET A 91 -9.02 8.37 -4.60
CA MET A 91 -8.12 7.23 -4.80
C MET A 91 -8.83 6.06 -5.50
N PHE A 92 -9.97 5.61 -4.97
CA PHE A 92 -10.75 4.52 -5.55
C PHE A 92 -11.23 4.84 -6.96
N LYS A 93 -11.73 6.08 -7.20
CA LYS A 93 -12.15 6.50 -8.54
C LYS A 93 -10.99 6.49 -9.53
N SER A 94 -9.86 7.05 -9.15
CA SER A 94 -8.67 7.12 -10.00
C SER A 94 -8.16 5.73 -10.39
N ALA A 95 -8.15 4.79 -9.44
CA ALA A 95 -7.81 3.39 -9.71
C ALA A 95 -8.84 2.73 -10.64
N ALA A 96 -10.14 2.84 -10.33
CA ALA A 96 -11.20 2.21 -11.12
C ALA A 96 -11.26 2.69 -12.57
N VAL A 97 -11.00 3.98 -12.81
CA VAL A 97 -10.98 4.56 -14.16
C VAL A 97 -9.79 4.07 -14.97
N LEU A 98 -8.61 3.99 -14.35
CA LEU A 98 -7.35 3.70 -15.05
C LEU A 98 -6.99 2.22 -15.13
N THR A 99 -7.53 1.39 -14.24
CA THR A 99 -7.26 -0.04 -14.22
C THR A 99 -7.90 -0.76 -15.41
N SER A 100 -7.17 -1.73 -15.93
CA SER A 100 -7.60 -2.74 -16.90
C SER A 100 -7.97 -4.08 -16.24
N THR A 101 -7.68 -4.24 -14.94
CA THR A 101 -8.01 -5.43 -14.15
C THR A 101 -8.76 -5.08 -12.85
N VAL A 102 -9.12 -6.10 -12.08
CA VAL A 102 -9.73 -5.93 -10.75
C VAL A 102 -8.68 -5.46 -9.74
N VAL A 103 -9.03 -4.43 -8.98
CA VAL A 103 -8.24 -3.91 -7.87
C VAL A 103 -8.90 -4.31 -6.56
N ARG A 104 -8.20 -5.16 -5.79
CA ARG A 104 -8.61 -5.56 -4.44
C ARG A 104 -8.07 -4.60 -3.41
N TYR A 105 -8.95 -4.04 -2.60
CA TYR A 105 -8.57 -3.23 -1.46
C TYR A 105 -8.64 -4.03 -0.15
N SER A 106 -7.57 -4.00 0.63
CA SER A 106 -7.58 -4.36 2.05
C SER A 106 -7.54 -3.09 2.89
N ILE A 107 -8.62 -2.88 3.65
CA ILE A 107 -8.77 -1.70 4.49
C ILE A 107 -8.45 -2.11 5.93
N ILE A 108 -7.41 -1.49 6.48
CA ILE A 108 -7.04 -1.61 7.89
C ILE A 108 -7.66 -0.44 8.64
N THR A 109 -8.53 -0.72 9.60
CA THR A 109 -9.26 0.31 10.34
C THR A 109 -9.67 -0.17 11.72
N ASP A 110 -9.81 0.79 12.64
CA ASP A 110 -10.31 0.60 14.00
C ASP A 110 -11.84 0.65 14.13
N SER A 111 -12.55 1.04 13.07
CA SER A 111 -14.02 1.16 13.06
C SER A 111 -14.66 0.33 11.95
N GLU A 112 -15.69 -0.42 12.32
CA GLU A 112 -16.51 -1.19 11.38
C GLU A 112 -17.40 -0.27 10.53
N GLU A 113 -17.89 0.83 11.10
CA GLU A 113 -18.67 1.84 10.40
C GLU A 113 -17.84 2.52 9.30
N VAL A 114 -16.59 2.85 9.60
CA VAL A 114 -15.62 3.37 8.62
C VAL A 114 -15.43 2.37 7.49
N TYR A 115 -15.20 1.10 7.79
CA TYR A 115 -15.06 0.05 6.78
C TYR A 115 -16.31 -0.02 5.87
N ASN A 116 -17.50 -0.14 6.46
CA ASN A 116 -18.75 -0.26 5.72
C ASN A 116 -19.02 0.96 4.83
N GLN A 117 -18.72 2.17 5.30
CA GLN A 117 -18.83 3.37 4.49
C GLN A 117 -17.87 3.35 3.29
N LEU A 118 -16.61 2.95 3.49
CA LEU A 118 -15.63 2.91 2.41
C LEU A 118 -15.98 1.85 1.36
N THR A 119 -16.42 0.66 1.77
CA THR A 119 -16.81 -0.39 0.83
C THR A 119 -18.07 -0.05 0.05
N ASN A 120 -18.93 0.81 0.59
CA ASN A 120 -20.13 1.30 -0.09
C ASN A 120 -19.86 2.47 -1.05
N ILE A 121 -18.64 3.04 -1.06
CA ILE A 121 -18.29 4.17 -1.96
C ILE A 121 -18.62 3.87 -3.43
N PRO A 122 -18.35 2.68 -4.00
CA PRO A 122 -18.62 2.45 -5.42
C PRO A 122 -20.10 2.32 -5.77
N SER A 123 -21.01 2.20 -4.79
CA SER A 123 -22.43 1.95 -5.04
C SER A 123 -23.13 3.04 -5.87
N ASP A 124 -22.62 4.28 -5.85
CA ASP A 124 -23.14 5.41 -6.62
C ASP A 124 -22.50 5.55 -8.02
N TRP A 125 -21.64 4.61 -8.45
CA TRP A 125 -20.90 4.71 -9.72
C TRP A 125 -21.57 3.93 -10.86
N PRO A 126 -21.22 4.18 -12.14
CA PRO A 126 -21.64 3.31 -13.23
C PRO A 126 -21.17 1.86 -13.02
N ALA A 127 -22.03 0.89 -13.38
CA ALA A 127 -21.79 -0.55 -13.14
C ALA A 127 -20.43 -1.05 -13.65
N GLU A 128 -19.94 -0.49 -14.77
CA GLU A 128 -18.63 -0.80 -15.34
C GLU A 128 -17.47 -0.57 -14.37
N TYR A 129 -17.53 0.49 -13.55
CA TYR A 129 -16.47 0.82 -12.60
C TYR A 129 -16.65 0.13 -11.24
N GLN A 130 -17.88 -0.28 -10.90
CA GLN A 130 -18.16 -1.00 -9.66
C GLN A 130 -17.47 -2.36 -9.64
N THR A 131 -17.53 -3.10 -10.76
CA THR A 131 -16.95 -4.45 -10.87
C THR A 131 -15.42 -4.45 -10.90
N ARG A 132 -14.79 -3.30 -11.14
CA ARG A 132 -13.32 -3.14 -11.14
C ARG A 132 -12.73 -3.06 -9.75
N LEU A 133 -13.54 -2.82 -8.71
CA LEU A 133 -13.09 -2.74 -7.33
C LEU A 133 -13.68 -3.88 -6.49
N THR A 134 -12.83 -4.57 -5.74
CA THR A 134 -13.23 -5.56 -4.74
C THR A 134 -12.66 -5.18 -3.37
N PHE A 135 -13.34 -5.59 -2.30
CA PHE A 135 -12.92 -5.30 -0.93
C PHE A 135 -12.73 -6.60 -0.16
N ALA A 136 -11.52 -6.79 0.36
CA ALA A 136 -11.22 -7.89 1.27
C ALA A 136 -11.85 -7.63 2.65
N PRO A 137 -12.11 -8.69 3.45
CA PRO A 137 -12.60 -8.52 4.82
C PRO A 137 -11.78 -7.52 5.63
N ARG A 138 -12.47 -6.75 6.48
CA ARG A 138 -11.88 -5.71 7.33
C ARG A 138 -10.69 -6.28 8.12
N ARG A 139 -9.54 -5.61 8.03
CA ARG A 139 -8.37 -5.92 8.87
C ARG A 139 -8.35 -4.98 10.08
N ASN A 140 -8.07 -5.55 11.25
CA ASN A 140 -7.88 -4.76 12.48
C ASN A 140 -6.47 -4.15 12.49
N LEU A 141 -6.32 -3.02 13.18
CA LEU A 141 -4.99 -2.47 13.45
C LEU A 141 -4.15 -3.47 14.24
N TYR A 142 -2.89 -3.63 13.82
CA TYR A 142 -1.94 -4.45 14.56
C TYR A 142 -1.42 -3.68 15.77
N ASN A 143 -1.68 -4.21 16.96
CA ASN A 143 -1.38 -3.52 18.22
C ASN A 143 -0.70 -4.45 19.23
N PRO A 144 0.63 -4.66 19.12
CA PRO A 144 1.36 -5.47 20.08
C PRO A 144 1.47 -4.71 21.42
N PRO A 145 1.13 -5.33 22.56
CA PRO A 145 1.15 -4.68 23.88
C PRO A 145 2.50 -4.08 24.26
N GLU A 146 3.59 -4.71 23.80
CA GLU A 146 4.97 -4.34 24.09
C GLU A 146 5.41 -3.01 23.44
N LEU A 147 4.65 -2.53 22.45
CA LEU A 147 4.95 -1.30 21.71
C LEU A 147 3.99 -0.15 22.07
N GLY A 148 3.37 -0.19 23.24
CA GLY A 148 2.43 0.84 23.73
C GLY A 148 2.97 2.27 23.57
N ASN A 149 4.28 2.47 23.78
CA ASN A 149 4.96 3.77 23.65
C ASN A 149 4.89 4.37 22.23
N LEU A 150 4.77 3.55 21.18
CA LEU A 150 4.67 4.04 19.79
C LEU A 150 3.32 4.73 19.51
N ARG A 151 2.25 4.35 20.22
CA ARG A 151 0.94 5.01 20.12
C ARG A 151 0.90 6.36 20.80
N ASP A 152 1.71 6.55 21.83
CA ASP A 152 1.81 7.84 22.52
C ASP A 152 2.49 8.89 21.64
N VAL A 153 3.30 8.44 20.68
CA VAL A 153 4.04 9.31 19.75
C VAL A 153 3.34 9.44 18.39
N PHE A 154 2.63 8.41 17.93
CA PHE A 154 1.97 8.39 16.61
C PHE A 154 0.48 8.03 16.71
N ARG A 155 -0.34 8.62 15.82
CA ARG A 155 -1.72 8.17 15.65
C ARG A 155 -1.76 6.68 15.29
N PRO A 156 -2.74 5.88 15.78
CA PRO A 156 -2.77 4.43 15.58
C PRO A 156 -2.62 3.97 14.13
N CYS A 157 -3.28 4.64 13.17
CA CYS A 157 -3.12 4.30 11.75
C CYS A 157 -1.79 4.77 11.14
N ALA A 158 -1.12 5.75 11.73
CA ALA A 158 0.21 6.14 11.30
C ALA A 158 1.24 5.07 11.72
N SER A 159 1.08 4.48 12.91
CA SER A 159 1.95 3.39 13.37
C SER A 159 1.75 2.08 12.60
N GLU A 160 0.57 1.84 12.00
CA GLU A 160 0.27 0.63 11.22
C GLU A 160 1.26 0.40 10.08
N ARG A 161 1.81 1.48 9.51
CA ARG A 161 2.86 1.43 8.46
C ARG A 161 4.08 0.62 8.87
N LEU A 162 4.39 0.56 10.17
CA LEU A 162 5.53 -0.17 10.72
C LEU A 162 5.27 -1.68 10.79
N PHE A 163 4.00 -2.11 10.73
CA PHE A 163 3.59 -3.49 10.97
C PHE A 163 2.92 -4.16 9.77
N LEU A 164 3.07 -3.58 8.57
CA LEU A 164 2.44 -4.10 7.36
C LEU A 164 2.81 -5.56 7.08
N ALA A 165 4.05 -5.96 7.35
CA ALA A 165 4.47 -7.35 7.16
C ALA A 165 3.71 -8.32 8.10
N GLN A 166 3.38 -7.88 9.31
CA GLN A 166 2.62 -8.64 10.30
C GLN A 166 1.11 -8.62 10.01
N SER A 167 0.59 -7.52 9.46
CA SER A 167 -0.84 -7.36 9.14
C SER A 167 -1.29 -8.14 7.89
N PHE A 168 -0.35 -8.67 7.10
CA PHE A 168 -0.60 -9.32 5.81
C PHE A 168 0.16 -10.64 5.64
N VAL A 169 0.37 -11.39 6.73
CA VAL A 169 1.10 -12.68 6.71
C VAL A 169 0.54 -13.72 5.72
N ASP A 170 -0.74 -13.60 5.39
CA ASP A 170 -1.50 -14.46 4.48
C ASP A 170 -1.41 -14.07 3.01
N GLU A 171 -0.70 -12.99 2.67
CA GLU A 171 -0.64 -12.43 1.31
C GLU A 171 0.80 -12.51 0.76
N ASP A 172 0.95 -12.88 -0.51
CA ASP A 172 2.28 -12.99 -1.14
C ASP A 172 2.91 -11.60 -1.41
N ALA A 173 2.08 -10.64 -1.87
CA ALA A 173 2.50 -9.30 -2.22
C ALA A 173 1.37 -8.28 -2.00
N VAL A 174 1.70 -7.05 -1.60
CA VAL A 174 0.73 -5.97 -1.40
C VAL A 174 1.32 -4.61 -1.68
N ILE A 175 0.57 -3.74 -2.37
CA ILE A 175 0.93 -2.32 -2.51
C ILE A 175 0.28 -1.56 -1.35
N TYR A 176 1.07 -0.95 -0.48
CA TYR A 176 0.54 -0.04 0.52
C TYR A 176 0.54 1.39 -0.02
N THR A 177 -0.58 2.10 0.16
CA THR A 177 -0.71 3.52 -0.19
C THR A 177 -1.27 4.32 0.97
N ASP A 178 -0.81 5.57 1.11
CA ASP A 178 -1.44 6.53 2.02
C ASP A 178 -2.83 6.93 1.51
N SER A 179 -3.73 7.31 2.44
CA SER A 179 -5.13 7.64 2.10
C SER A 179 -5.28 8.91 1.27
N ASP A 180 -4.22 9.71 1.12
CA ASP A 180 -4.16 10.94 0.34
C ASP A 180 -3.52 10.77 -1.06
N SER A 181 -3.29 9.53 -1.49
CA SER A 181 -2.73 9.22 -2.81
C SER A 181 -3.82 8.94 -3.84
N TYR A 182 -3.57 9.25 -5.12
CA TYR A 182 -4.47 8.93 -6.23
C TYR A 182 -3.69 8.57 -7.48
N PHE A 183 -4.20 7.64 -8.27
CA PHE A 183 -3.51 7.07 -9.41
C PHE A 183 -3.60 7.99 -10.63
N MET A 184 -2.47 8.26 -11.27
CA MET A 184 -2.43 8.93 -12.58
C MET A 184 -2.12 7.99 -13.73
N GLN A 185 -1.76 6.75 -13.39
CA GLN A 185 -1.52 5.67 -14.35
C GLN A 185 -2.12 4.36 -13.79
N PRO A 186 -2.33 3.34 -14.65
CA PRO A 186 -2.88 2.06 -14.23
C PRO A 186 -2.12 1.46 -13.02
N PRO A 187 -2.81 1.07 -11.92
CA PRO A 187 -2.18 0.47 -10.73
C PRO A 187 -1.33 -0.78 -11.02
N GLU A 188 -1.63 -1.49 -12.11
CA GLU A 188 -0.91 -2.66 -12.61
C GLU A 188 0.56 -2.37 -12.84
N HIS A 189 0.91 -1.15 -13.24
CA HIS A 189 2.30 -0.78 -13.43
C HIS A 189 3.11 -0.82 -12.14
N LEU A 190 2.51 -0.45 -11.00
CA LEU A 190 3.15 -0.60 -9.70
C LEU A 190 3.19 -2.08 -9.32
N TRP A 191 2.11 -2.82 -9.56
CA TRP A 191 2.04 -4.25 -9.27
C TRP A 191 3.12 -5.05 -10.01
N ASP A 192 3.36 -4.71 -11.27
CA ASP A 192 4.36 -5.36 -12.12
C ASP A 192 5.80 -5.17 -11.60
N LEU A 193 6.07 -4.17 -10.75
CA LEU A 193 7.38 -4.00 -10.11
C LEU A 193 7.76 -5.18 -9.22
N PHE A 194 6.78 -5.93 -8.68
CA PHE A 194 7.07 -7.16 -7.93
C PHE A 194 7.76 -8.23 -8.76
N ARG A 195 7.65 -8.20 -10.10
CA ARG A 195 8.37 -9.12 -10.99
C ARG A 195 9.88 -8.89 -10.98
N ASN A 196 10.30 -7.68 -10.61
CA ASN A 196 11.72 -7.32 -10.50
C ASN A 196 12.32 -7.74 -9.15
N PHE A 197 11.49 -8.21 -8.20
CA PHE A 197 11.97 -8.62 -6.89
C PHE A 197 12.58 -10.03 -6.94
N ASP A 198 13.78 -10.18 -6.40
CA ASP A 198 14.44 -11.44 -6.15
C ASP A 198 14.07 -12.02 -4.76
N ILE A 199 14.81 -13.04 -4.32
CA ILE A 199 14.56 -13.70 -3.02
C ILE A 199 15.03 -12.87 -1.81
N ARG A 200 15.80 -11.80 -2.03
CA ARG A 200 16.37 -10.94 -0.99
C ARG A 200 15.53 -9.67 -0.79
N GLN A 201 14.80 -9.26 -1.81
CA GLN A 201 13.98 -8.05 -1.79
C GLN A 201 12.59 -8.34 -1.21
N VAL A 202 12.36 -7.83 0.01
CA VAL A 202 11.08 -7.95 0.73
C VAL A 202 10.23 -6.68 0.67
N ALA A 203 10.83 -5.54 0.32
CA ALA A 203 10.11 -4.29 0.17
C ALA A 203 10.75 -3.39 -0.89
N GLY A 204 9.92 -2.62 -1.58
CA GLY A 204 10.33 -1.49 -2.39
C GLY A 204 9.70 -0.21 -1.86
N VAL A 205 10.52 0.82 -1.71
CA VAL A 205 10.11 2.12 -1.18
C VAL A 205 10.72 3.18 -2.07
N THR A 206 10.05 4.32 -2.12
CA THR A 206 10.48 5.40 -3.00
C THR A 206 11.30 6.42 -2.23
N PRO A 207 12.33 6.97 -2.87
CA PRO A 207 13.20 7.91 -2.19
C PRO A 207 12.45 9.21 -1.92
N HIS A 208 12.91 9.91 -0.89
CA HIS A 208 12.35 11.20 -0.50
C HIS A 208 12.57 12.27 -1.58
N LEU A 209 11.69 13.28 -1.64
CA LEU A 209 11.72 14.34 -2.65
C LEU A 209 13.07 15.07 -2.74
N TYR A 210 13.79 15.19 -1.62
CA TYR A 210 15.14 15.73 -1.54
C TYR A 210 16.12 15.12 -2.57
N HIS A 211 15.97 13.83 -2.90
CA HIS A 211 16.83 13.17 -3.87
C HIS A 211 16.57 13.60 -5.33
N TYR A 212 15.47 14.32 -5.57
CA TYR A 212 15.07 14.82 -6.89
C TYR A 212 15.22 16.33 -7.05
N THR A 213 15.52 17.07 -5.97
CA THR A 213 15.80 18.51 -6.04
C THR A 213 17.26 18.74 -6.47
N PRO A 214 17.51 19.46 -7.58
CA PRO A 214 18.86 19.83 -7.99
C PRO A 214 19.57 20.65 -6.90
N PRO A 215 20.91 20.58 -6.79
CA PRO A 215 21.68 21.24 -5.73
C PRO A 215 21.65 22.79 -5.76
N PHE A 216 20.86 23.41 -6.63
CA PHE A 216 20.86 24.86 -6.86
C PHE A 216 19.98 25.69 -5.90
N ASN A 217 19.28 25.06 -4.95
CA ASN A 217 18.53 25.76 -3.90
C ASN A 217 19.00 25.32 -2.50
N LYS A 218 20.27 25.58 -2.19
CA LYS A 218 20.79 25.62 -0.82
C LYS A 218 21.20 27.03 -0.47
#